data_AF-A0A1E1WWV3-F1
#
_entry.id   AF-A0A1E1WWV3-F1
#
_cell.length_a   1.000
_cell.length_b   1.000
_cell.length_c   1.000
_cell.angle_alpha   90.00
_cell.angle_beta   90.00
_cell.angle_gamma   90.00
#
_symmetry.space_group_name_H-M   'P 1'
#
loop_
_entity.id
_entity.type
_entity.pdbx_description
1 polymer ?
#
loop_
_entity_poly.entity_id
_entity_poly.type
_entity_poly.pdbx_seq_one_letter_code
_entity_poly.pdbx_strand_id
1 'polypeptide(L)'
;KPALALYSTNKTLIKKEAIYDNTTGSGLLCEARAGVLQTRHLRAKFSPGLDTACPRCQNVEETIRHVVLECPHLSPPPPPTTQVTQAITEARDGDAAMDAADDELLAMVLGLRGDVCATNDRSAVERTKRRLEHWWRDWLA
;
A
#
# COMPACT_ATOMS: atom_id res chain seq x y z
N LYS A 1 0.91 -14.79 -3.76
CA LYS A 1 2.21 -14.08 -3.93
C LYS A 1 1.96 -12.72 -4.59
N PRO A 2 1.31 -11.77 -3.91
CA PRO A 2 0.82 -10.54 -4.54
C PRO A 2 1.93 -9.52 -4.86
N ALA A 3 2.93 -9.34 -3.98
CA ALA A 3 3.92 -8.26 -4.14
C ALA A 3 4.85 -8.42 -5.36
N LEU A 4 5.33 -9.63 -5.64
CA LEU A 4 6.19 -9.89 -6.81
C LEU A 4 5.44 -9.65 -8.11
N ALA A 5 4.17 -10.10 -8.18
CA ALA A 5 3.32 -9.89 -9.34
C ALA A 5 3.04 -8.39 -9.56
N LEU A 6 2.69 -7.66 -8.50
CA LEU A 6 2.54 -6.20 -8.54
C LEU A 6 3.80 -5.50 -9.05
N TYR A 7 4.99 -5.91 -8.57
CA TYR A 7 6.26 -5.38 -9.03
C TYR A 7 6.50 -5.66 -10.52
N SER A 8 6.42 -6.92 -10.95
CA SER A 8 6.73 -7.29 -12.34
C SER A 8 5.77 -6.66 -13.35
N THR A 9 4.51 -6.48 -12.96
CA THR A 9 3.48 -5.87 -13.82
C THR A 9 3.67 -4.36 -13.96
N ASN A 10 4.07 -3.66 -12.89
CA ASN A 10 4.08 -2.20 -12.86
C ASN A 10 5.46 -1.55 -13.01
N LYS A 11 6.54 -2.30 -12.74
CA LYS A 11 7.91 -1.79 -12.84
C LYS A 11 8.40 -1.86 -14.29
N THR A 12 8.21 -0.78 -15.03
CA THR A 12 8.58 -0.71 -16.46
C THR A 12 10.05 -0.35 -16.73
N LEU A 13 10.73 0.28 -15.76
CA LEU A 13 12.11 0.76 -15.91
C LEU A 13 12.98 0.37 -14.72
N ILE A 14 14.17 -0.16 -14.99
CA ILE A 14 15.21 -0.42 -13.98
C ILE A 14 16.07 0.84 -13.86
N LYS A 15 15.75 1.68 -12.87
CA LYS A 15 16.50 2.91 -12.57
C LYS A 15 16.52 3.17 -11.06
N LYS A 16 17.41 4.06 -10.63
CA LYS A 16 17.44 4.55 -9.24
C LYS A 16 16.13 5.27 -8.92
N GLU A 17 15.49 4.87 -7.82
CA GLU A 17 14.29 5.53 -7.31
C GLU A 17 14.67 6.75 -6.47
N ALA A 18 14.00 7.89 -6.72
CA ALA A 18 14.18 9.12 -5.96
C ALA A 18 13.18 9.27 -4.80
N ILE A 19 12.42 8.21 -4.49
CA ILE A 19 11.36 8.23 -3.47
C ILE A 19 11.86 7.86 -2.07
N TYR A 20 13.13 7.56 -1.88
CA TYR A 20 13.67 7.15 -0.57
C TYR A 20 14.50 8.28 0.05
N ASP A 21 14.26 8.57 1.33
CA ASP A 21 14.84 9.71 2.05
C ASP A 21 15.40 9.38 3.45
N ASN A 22 15.93 8.16 3.67
CA ASN A 22 16.49 7.68 4.96
C ASN A 22 15.57 7.84 6.19
N THR A 23 14.29 8.14 5.98
CA THR A 23 13.26 8.20 7.00
C THR A 23 12.76 6.80 7.36
N THR A 24 12.14 6.67 8.54
CA THR A 24 11.43 5.44 8.93
C THR A 24 10.36 5.08 7.89
N GLY A 25 9.59 6.05 7.40
CA GLY A 25 8.59 5.84 6.37
C GLY A 25 9.16 5.28 5.07
N SER A 26 10.37 5.70 4.67
CA SER A 26 11.09 5.11 3.53
C SER A 26 11.50 3.65 3.74
N GLY A 27 11.92 3.29 4.96
CA GLY A 27 12.21 1.90 5.33
C GLY A 27 10.96 1.02 5.25
N LEU A 28 9.85 1.48 5.85
CA LEU A 28 8.56 0.78 5.82
C LEU A 28 8.00 0.66 4.41
N LEU A 29 8.17 1.69 3.57
CA LEU A 29 7.78 1.65 2.16
C LEU A 29 8.57 0.57 1.40
N CYS A 30 9.86 0.43 1.68
CA CYS A 30 10.70 -0.61 1.08
C CYS A 30 10.19 -2.01 1.45
N GLU A 31 9.86 -2.23 2.73
CA GLU A 31 9.28 -3.49 3.19
C GLU A 31 7.92 -3.78 2.54
N ALA A 32 7.05 -2.77 2.42
CA ALA A 32 5.75 -2.89 1.78
C ALA A 32 5.89 -3.27 0.30
N ARG A 33 6.81 -2.63 -0.43
CA ARG A 33 7.13 -2.95 -1.84
C ARG A 33 7.66 -4.36 -2.02
N ALA A 34 8.49 -4.83 -1.09
CA ALA A 34 9.03 -6.18 -1.12
C ALA A 34 8.03 -7.24 -0.61
N GLY A 35 6.89 -6.84 -0.06
CA GLY A 35 5.90 -7.75 0.51
C GLY A 35 6.30 -8.34 1.86
N VAL A 36 7.22 -7.68 2.57
CA VAL A 36 7.80 -8.14 3.85
C VAL A 36 7.48 -7.21 5.03
N LEU A 37 6.58 -6.24 4.83
CA LEU A 37 6.07 -5.39 5.90
C LEU A 37 5.49 -6.27 7.02
N GLN A 38 5.90 -6.01 8.26
CA GLN A 38 5.61 -6.80 9.46
C GLN A 38 4.16 -6.70 9.96
N THR A 39 3.22 -6.78 9.03
CA THR A 39 1.78 -6.93 9.26
C THR A 39 1.44 -8.22 10.01
N ARG A 40 0.34 -8.23 10.76
CA ARG A 40 -0.17 -9.41 11.48
C ARG A 40 -0.40 -10.59 10.54
N HIS A 41 -0.95 -10.35 9.33
CA HIS A 41 -1.10 -11.39 8.31
C HIS A 41 0.24 -12.07 7.96
N LEU A 42 1.31 -11.30 7.79
CA LEU A 42 2.63 -11.86 7.51
C LEU A 42 3.16 -12.65 8.71
N ARG A 43 3.03 -12.09 9.92
CA ARG A 43 3.55 -12.71 11.17
C ARG A 43 2.83 -14.00 11.53
N ALA A 44 1.53 -14.09 11.31
CA ALA A 44 0.75 -15.30 11.61
C ALA A 44 1.24 -16.53 10.83
N LYS A 45 1.93 -16.34 9.70
CA LYS A 45 2.59 -17.43 8.96
C LYS A 45 3.73 -18.09 9.74
N PHE A 46 4.35 -17.36 10.67
CA PHE A 46 5.51 -17.79 11.45
C PHE A 46 5.22 -17.87 12.95
N SER A 47 4.03 -17.48 13.40
CA SER A 47 3.62 -17.48 14.79
C SER A 47 2.19 -18.04 14.88
N PRO A 48 2.04 -19.37 15.08
CA PRO A 48 0.72 -20.00 15.14
C PRO A 48 -0.11 -19.44 16.31
N GLY A 49 -1.40 -19.25 16.08
CA GLY A 49 -2.33 -18.68 17.06
C GLY A 49 -2.29 -17.15 17.18
N LEU A 50 -1.51 -16.46 16.35
CA LEU A 50 -1.54 -15.01 16.28
C LEU A 50 -2.79 -14.53 15.54
N ASP A 51 -3.54 -13.62 16.15
CA ASP A 51 -4.64 -12.92 15.50
C ASP A 51 -4.13 -12.09 14.32
N THR A 52 -4.82 -12.19 13.18
CA THR A 52 -4.50 -11.46 11.95
C THR A 52 -5.29 -10.16 11.82
N ALA A 53 -6.27 -9.89 12.69
CA ALA A 53 -7.06 -8.67 12.67
C ALA A 53 -6.19 -7.41 12.85
N CYS A 54 -6.56 -6.34 12.15
CA CYS A 54 -5.92 -5.05 12.33
C CYS A 54 -6.20 -4.50 13.73
N PRO A 55 -5.18 -4.15 14.54
CA PRO A 55 -5.37 -3.68 15.91
C PRO A 55 -6.14 -2.35 15.99
N ARG A 56 -6.19 -1.61 14.87
CA ARG A 56 -6.85 -0.31 14.77
C ARG A 56 -8.34 -0.41 14.52
N CYS A 57 -8.72 -1.08 13.44
CA CYS A 57 -10.12 -1.17 13.03
C CYS A 57 -10.81 -2.43 13.58
N GLN A 58 -10.03 -3.45 13.95
CA GLN A 58 -10.48 -4.75 14.48
C GLN A 58 -11.52 -5.48 13.61
N ASN A 59 -11.69 -5.04 12.36
CA ASN A 59 -12.78 -5.47 11.49
C ASN A 59 -12.30 -6.36 10.35
N VAL A 60 -11.07 -6.13 9.88
CA VAL A 60 -10.47 -6.85 8.74
C VAL A 60 -9.03 -7.23 9.05
N GLU A 61 -8.53 -8.21 8.31
CA GLU A 61 -7.16 -8.69 8.40
C GLU A 61 -6.15 -7.57 8.08
N GLU A 62 -5.10 -7.46 8.88
CA GLU A 62 -4.01 -6.53 8.67
C GLU A 62 -3.11 -7.02 7.52
N THR A 63 -3.46 -6.62 6.31
CA THR A 63 -2.64 -6.81 5.11
C THR A 63 -1.93 -5.50 4.71
N ILE A 64 -0.96 -5.59 3.80
CA ILE A 64 -0.29 -4.39 3.24
C ILE A 64 -1.33 -3.48 2.58
N ARG A 65 -2.27 -4.05 1.81
CA ARG A 65 -3.36 -3.32 1.17
C ARG A 65 -4.21 -2.60 2.22
N HIS A 66 -4.58 -3.29 3.29
CA HIS A 66 -5.37 -2.69 4.37
C HIS A 66 -4.69 -1.48 5.00
N VAL A 67 -3.42 -1.65 5.39
CA VAL A 67 -2.63 -0.58 6.04
C VAL A 67 -2.46 0.62 5.11
N VAL A 68 -2.16 0.38 3.83
CA VAL A 68 -1.85 1.44 2.88
C VAL A 68 -3.09 2.15 2.35
N LEU A 69 -4.18 1.42 2.05
CA LEU A 69 -5.33 1.95 1.31
C LEU A 69 -6.62 2.06 2.12
N GLU A 70 -6.86 1.18 3.09
CA GLU A 70 -8.24 0.99 3.60
C GLU A 70 -8.44 1.42 5.05
N CYS A 71 -7.43 1.25 5.92
CA CYS A 71 -7.62 1.40 7.36
C CYS A 71 -8.11 2.82 7.73
N PRO A 72 -9.35 3.00 8.21
CA PRO A 72 -9.91 4.34 8.41
C PRO A 72 -9.27 5.08 9.59
N HIS A 73 -8.62 4.36 10.49
CA HIS A 73 -8.01 4.89 11.71
C HIS A 73 -6.53 5.27 11.57
N LEU A 74 -5.94 5.10 10.38
CA LEU A 74 -4.56 5.53 10.12
C LEU A 74 -4.56 6.95 9.52
N SER A 75 -3.60 7.76 9.98
CA SER A 75 -3.38 9.13 9.49
C SER A 75 -2.00 9.26 8.82
N PRO A 76 -1.87 9.99 7.70
CA PRO A 76 -2.93 10.64 6.93
C PRO A 76 -3.88 9.63 6.26
N PRO A 77 -5.09 10.07 5.84
CA PRO A 77 -5.96 9.24 5.02
C PRO A 77 -5.24 8.79 3.74
N PRO A 78 -5.68 7.68 3.12
CA PRO A 78 -5.11 7.23 1.85
C PRO A 78 -5.18 8.36 0.80
N PRO A 79 -4.24 8.39 -0.14
CA PRO A 79 -4.24 9.42 -1.18
C PRO A 79 -5.57 9.40 -1.97
N PRO A 80 -6.19 10.57 -2.21
CA PRO A 80 -7.42 10.64 -2.98
C PRO A 80 -7.14 10.18 -4.42
N THR A 81 -7.93 9.22 -4.89
CA THR A 81 -7.89 8.73 -6.28
C THR A 81 -8.43 9.81 -7.21
N THR A 82 -7.55 10.57 -7.86
CA THR A 82 -7.99 11.64 -8.78
C THR A 82 -8.54 11.11 -10.12
N GLN A 83 -8.49 9.80 -10.41
CA GLN A 83 -8.99 9.23 -11.67
C GLN A 83 -9.92 8.02 -11.54
N VAL A 84 -10.04 7.39 -10.37
CA VAL A 84 -10.87 6.17 -10.23
C VAL A 84 -12.35 6.50 -9.97
N THR A 85 -12.67 7.71 -9.51
CA THR A 85 -14.06 8.14 -9.26
C THR A 85 -14.87 8.37 -10.53
N GLN A 86 -14.26 8.61 -11.70
CA GLN A 86 -15.00 8.71 -12.96
C GLN A 86 -15.37 7.34 -13.56
N ALA A 87 -14.65 6.27 -13.22
CA ALA A 87 -14.96 4.92 -13.73
C ALA A 87 -15.98 4.15 -12.87
N ILE A 88 -16.05 4.45 -11.57
CA ILE A 88 -16.96 3.75 -10.63
C ILE A 88 -18.45 4.06 -10.93
N THR A 89 -18.76 5.10 -11.70
CA THR A 89 -20.14 5.40 -12.10
C THR A 89 -20.57 4.78 -13.43
N GLU A 90 -19.65 4.22 -14.25
CA GLU A 90 -20.00 3.78 -15.62
C GLU A 90 -19.75 2.30 -15.93
N ALA A 91 -19.28 1.47 -15.00
CA ALA A 91 -19.09 0.03 -15.27
C ALA A 91 -19.60 -0.85 -14.12
N ARG A 92 -20.94 -0.94 -14.01
CA ARG A 92 -21.59 -2.14 -13.47
C ARG A 92 -21.51 -3.22 -14.55
N ASP A 93 -20.40 -3.97 -14.62
CA ASP A 93 -20.32 -5.31 -15.21
C ASP A 93 -18.91 -5.89 -15.00
N GLY A 94 -18.76 -6.85 -14.07
CA GLY A 94 -17.62 -7.76 -14.01
C GLY A 94 -16.82 -7.78 -12.69
N ASP A 95 -16.98 -8.86 -11.92
CA ASP A 95 -16.30 -9.13 -10.63
C ASP A 95 -14.76 -9.23 -10.72
N ALA A 96 -14.17 -9.26 -11.92
CA ALA A 96 -12.71 -9.30 -12.13
C ALA A 96 -12.05 -7.94 -12.40
N ALA A 97 -12.84 -6.90 -12.73
CA ALA A 97 -12.31 -5.57 -13.05
C ALA A 97 -11.93 -4.76 -11.79
N MET A 98 -12.58 -5.06 -10.65
CA MET A 98 -12.40 -4.33 -9.39
C MET A 98 -11.01 -4.57 -8.78
N ASP A 99 -10.53 -5.82 -8.80
CA ASP A 99 -9.21 -6.17 -8.27
C ASP A 99 -8.07 -5.52 -9.06
N ALA A 100 -8.23 -5.32 -10.37
CA ALA A 100 -7.21 -4.72 -11.22
C ALA A 100 -7.00 -3.21 -10.95
N ALA A 101 -8.09 -2.47 -10.72
CA ALA A 101 -8.03 -1.04 -10.40
C ALA A 101 -7.36 -0.80 -9.02
N ASP A 102 -7.63 -1.67 -8.07
CA ASP A 102 -7.04 -1.61 -6.74
C ASP A 102 -5.54 -1.97 -6.75
N ASP A 103 -5.14 -2.94 -7.59
CA ASP A 103 -3.73 -3.27 -7.81
C ASP A 103 -2.96 -2.12 -8.48
N GLU A 104 -3.60 -1.39 -9.39
CA GLU A 104 -3.02 -0.18 -10.00
C GLU A 104 -2.81 0.93 -8.98
N LEU A 105 -3.81 1.17 -8.11
CA LEU A 105 -3.70 2.13 -7.02
C LEU A 105 -2.62 1.71 -6.03
N LEU A 106 -2.58 0.44 -5.64
CA LEU A 106 -1.55 -0.10 -4.75
C LEU A 106 -0.15 0.06 -5.36
N ALA A 107 -0.01 -0.16 -6.66
CA ALA A 107 1.25 0.04 -7.38
C ALA A 107 1.68 1.52 -7.43
N MET A 108 0.73 2.45 -7.60
CA MET A 108 0.98 3.89 -7.57
C MET A 108 1.49 4.33 -6.20
N VAL A 109 0.78 4.00 -5.12
CA VAL A 109 1.13 4.45 -3.76
C VAL A 109 2.41 3.81 -3.23
N LEU A 110 2.75 2.61 -3.71
CA LEU A 110 4.04 1.95 -3.44
C LEU A 110 5.18 2.48 -4.33
N GLY A 111 4.88 3.35 -5.30
CA GLY A 111 5.87 3.92 -6.23
C GLY A 111 6.49 2.88 -7.17
N LEU A 112 5.72 1.86 -7.57
CA LEU A 112 6.19 0.85 -8.52
C LEU A 112 6.18 1.37 -9.97
N ARG A 113 5.40 2.42 -10.25
CA ARG A 113 5.33 3.06 -11.56
C ARG A 113 6.61 3.81 -11.90
N GLY A 114 7.12 3.59 -13.11
CA GLY A 114 8.42 4.04 -13.58
C GLY A 114 8.54 5.55 -13.86
N ASP A 115 7.47 6.33 -13.83
CA ASP A 115 7.50 7.77 -14.10
C ASP A 115 7.04 8.62 -12.91
N VAL A 116 7.84 8.62 -11.85
CA VAL A 116 7.61 9.42 -10.63
C VAL A 116 7.76 10.94 -10.87
N CYS A 117 7.88 11.39 -12.12
CA CYS A 117 7.86 12.82 -12.47
C CYS A 117 6.46 13.43 -12.43
N ALA A 118 5.40 12.62 -12.42
CA ALA A 118 4.07 13.12 -12.08
C ALA A 118 4.07 13.53 -10.59
N THR A 119 3.90 14.83 -10.32
CA THR A 119 3.85 15.41 -8.96
C THR A 119 2.86 14.70 -8.05
N ASN A 120 1.77 14.15 -8.63
CA ASN A 120 0.74 13.39 -7.95
C ASN A 120 1.27 12.07 -7.37
N ASP A 121 2.05 11.30 -8.13
CA ASP A 121 2.60 9.99 -7.69
C ASP A 121 3.57 10.19 -6.52
N ARG A 122 4.43 11.20 -6.62
CA ARG A 122 5.33 11.55 -5.52
C ARG A 122 4.55 11.94 -4.26
N SER A 123 3.48 12.72 -4.39
CA SER A 123 2.65 13.11 -3.24
C SER A 123 1.91 11.91 -2.62
N ALA A 124 1.49 10.93 -3.42
CA ALA A 124 0.83 9.71 -2.96
C ALA A 124 1.81 8.80 -2.18
N VAL A 125 3.03 8.65 -2.68
CA VAL A 125 4.10 7.92 -1.99
C VAL A 125 4.45 8.60 -0.66
N GLU A 126 4.61 9.92 -0.63
CA GLU A 126 4.91 10.65 0.61
C GLU A 126 3.78 10.55 1.65
N ARG A 127 2.51 10.58 1.22
CA ARG A 127 1.38 10.30 2.12
C ARG A 127 1.43 8.88 2.66
N THR A 128 1.77 7.91 1.82
CA THR A 128 1.88 6.49 2.19
C THR A 128 2.98 6.27 3.22
N LYS A 129 4.15 6.89 3.05
CA LYS A 129 5.22 6.86 4.06
C LYS A 129 4.74 7.34 5.42
N ARG A 130 4.12 8.53 5.49
CA ARG A 130 3.60 9.10 6.76
C ARG A 130 2.56 8.19 7.40
N ARG A 131 1.73 7.56 6.58
CA ARG A 131 0.69 6.63 7.01
C ARG A 131 1.28 5.35 7.60
N LEU A 132 2.31 4.81 6.96
CA LEU A 132 3.09 3.69 7.47
C LEU A 132 3.80 4.04 8.78
N GLU A 133 4.33 5.26 8.91
CA GLU A 133 4.92 5.71 10.18
C GLU A 133 3.89 5.79 11.30
N HIS A 134 2.68 6.29 11.05
CA HIS A 134 1.60 6.27 12.03
C HIS A 134 1.25 4.84 12.43
N TRP A 135 1.12 3.95 11.45
CA TRP A 135 0.87 2.54 11.69
C TRP A 135 1.97 1.92 12.57
N TRP A 136 3.23 2.25 12.30
CA TRP A 136 4.39 1.69 12.98
C TRP A 136 4.59 2.19 14.41
N ARG A 137 4.28 3.45 14.72
CA ARG A 137 4.52 4.04 16.05
C ARG A 137 3.90 3.23 17.19
N ASP A 138 2.72 2.71 16.94
CA ASP A 138 1.96 1.96 17.93
C ASP A 138 2.17 0.44 17.80
N TRP A 139 2.99 0.01 16.85
CA TRP A 139 3.48 -1.36 16.78
C TRP A 139 4.56 -1.62 17.86
N LEU A 140 5.19 -0.56 18.37
CA LEU A 140 6.18 -0.57 19.46
C LEU A 140 5.60 -0.32 20.86
N ALA A 141 4.30 0.01 20.96
CA ALA A 141 3.58 0.21 22.23
C ALA A 141 2.92 -1.10 22.68
#